data_AF-A0A086W9Q6-F1
#
_entry.id   AF-A0A086W9Q6-F1
#
_cell.length_a   1.000
_cell.length_b   1.000
_cell.length_c   1.000
_cell.angle_alpha   90.00
_cell.angle_beta   90.00
_cell.angle_gamma   90.00
#
_symmetry.space_group_name_H-M   'P 1'
#
loop_
_entity.id
_entity.type
_entity.pdbx_description
1 polymer ?
#
loop_
_entity_poly.entity_id
_entity_poly.type
_entity_poly.pdbx_seq_one_letter_code
_entity_poly.pdbx_strand_id
1 'polypeptide(L)' 'MSSVGGDYAPGDIVTWMLPPGLPHIGLVADVRTAGGVSLVIHNIGAGTRMEDHLFAYPITGHYLFPAATSSVQGARR' A
#
# COMPACT_ATOMS: atom_id res chain seq x y z
N MET A 1 -7.88 -5.65 6.60
CA MET A 1 -7.56 -4.60 5.60
C MET A 1 -8.47 -4.80 4.40
N SER A 2 -8.70 -3.75 3.60
CA SER A 2 -9.59 -3.86 2.44
C SER A 2 -9.02 -4.78 1.36
N SER A 3 -9.89 -5.47 0.63
CA SER A 3 -9.55 -6.22 -0.58
C SER A 3 -9.96 -5.46 -1.86
N VAL A 4 -10.42 -4.21 -1.73
CA VAL A 4 -10.80 -3.36 -2.86
C VAL A 4 -9.60 -2.51 -3.27
N GLY A 5 -9.14 -2.65 -4.51
CA GLY A 5 -7.95 -1.94 -5.00
C GLY A 5 -8.02 -0.41 -4.90
N GLY A 6 -9.23 0.15 -5.00
CA GLY A 6 -9.46 1.60 -4.87
C GLY A 6 -9.18 2.18 -3.49
N ASP A 7 -9.04 1.34 -2.45
CA ASP A 7 -8.78 1.78 -1.08
C ASP A 7 -7.29 2.03 -0.81
N TYR A 8 -6.43 1.79 -1.81
CA TYR A 8 -4.98 1.96 -1.74
C TYR A 8 -4.53 3.07 -2.71
N ALA A 9 -4.16 4.21 -2.15
CA ALA A 9 -3.77 5.39 -2.90
C ALA A 9 -2.27 5.41 -3.21
N PRO A 10 -1.85 6.01 -4.33
CA PRO A 10 -0.43 6.18 -4.63
C PRO A 10 0.31 6.90 -3.50
N GLY A 11 1.45 6.35 -3.07
CA GLY A 11 2.21 6.84 -1.93
C GLY A 11 1.86 6.17 -0.60
N ASP A 12 0.77 5.41 -0.52
CA ASP A 12 0.48 4.58 0.65
C ASP A 12 1.56 3.51 0.83
N ILE A 13 1.84 3.17 2.09
CA ILE A 13 2.73 2.09 2.47
C ILE A 13 1.88 0.92 2.95
N VAL A 14 2.14 -0.26 2.40
CA VAL A 14 1.56 -1.52 2.87
C VAL A 14 2.65 -2.41 3.46
N THR A 15 2.28 -3.22 4.45
CA THR A 15 3.19 -4.20 5.03
C THR A 15 2.63 -5.60 4.88
N TRP A 16 3.52 -6.57 4.75
CA TRP A 16 3.20 -7.99 4.67
C TRP A 16 4.07 -8.78 5.65
N MET A 17 3.65 -10.02 5.88
CA MET A 17 4.51 -11.07 6.42
C MET A 17 4.68 -12.15 5.35
N LEU A 18 5.83 -12.18 4.68
CA LEU A 18 6.11 -13.18 3.66
C LEU A 18 6.46 -14.52 4.31
N PRO A 19 6.10 -15.68 3.75
CA PRO A 19 6.59 -16.96 4.24
C PRO A 19 8.13 -17.02 4.20
N PRO A 20 8.82 -17.57 5.22
CA PRO A 20 8.29 -18.26 6.41
C PRO A 20 8.05 -17.35 7.65
N GLY A 21 7.97 -16.02 7.49
CA GLY A 21 7.85 -15.07 8.60
C GLY A 21 8.73 -13.84 8.41
N LEU A 22 8.92 -13.38 7.17
CA LEU A 22 9.79 -12.27 6.82
C LEU A 22 8.94 -10.99 6.69
N PRO A 23 9.13 -9.99 7.58
CA PRO A 23 8.43 -8.72 7.44
C PRO A 23 8.88 -8.02 6.16
N HIS A 24 7.92 -7.50 5.41
CA HIS A 24 8.19 -6.77 4.16
C HIS A 24 7.28 -5.57 4.02
N ILE A 25 7.73 -4.58 3.25
CA ILE A 25 6.98 -3.36 2.96
C ILE A 25 6.87 -3.17 1.44
N GLY A 26 5.82 -2.51 1.00
CA GLY A 26 5.65 -2.06 -0.36
C GLY A 26 5.07 -0.66 -0.42
N LEU A 27 5.41 0.07 -1.47
CA LEU A 27 4.86 1.39 -1.76
C LEU A 27 3.82 1.25 -2.86
N VAL A 28 2.61 1.75 -2.62
CA VAL A 28 1.53 1.76 -3.62
C VAL A 28 1.90 2.74 -4.73
N ALA A 29 1.94 2.25 -5.97
CA ALA A 29 2.27 3.02 -7.15
C ALA A 29 1.04 3.78 -7.69
N ASP A 30 1.31 4.76 -8.55
CA ASP A 30 0.30 5.47 -9.36
C ASP A 30 -0.13 4.69 -10.62
N VAL A 31 0.55 3.58 -10.91
CA VAL A 31 0.23 2.66 -12.00
C VAL A 31 -0.74 1.58 -11.51
N ARG A 32 -1.74 1.25 -12.35
CA ARG A 32 -2.74 0.22 -12.06
C ARG A 32 -2.78 -0.88 -13.11
N THR A 33 -3.23 -2.06 -12.70
CA THR A 33 -3.65 -3.14 -13.61
C THR A 33 -4.90 -2.73 -14.39
N ALA A 34 -5.24 -3.50 -15.42
CA ALA A 34 -6.51 -3.31 -16.15
C ALA A 34 -7.76 -3.44 -15.26
N GLY A 35 -7.64 -4.16 -14.12
CA GLY A 35 -8.71 -4.31 -13.13
C GLY A 35 -8.79 -3.16 -12.10
N GLY A 36 -7.98 -2.12 -12.24
CA GLY A 36 -7.98 -0.97 -11.33
C GLY A 36 -7.26 -1.20 -10.00
N VAL A 37 -6.50 -2.29 -9.88
CA VAL A 37 -5.65 -2.56 -8.71
C VAL A 37 -4.33 -1.81 -8.88
N SER A 38 -3.94 -1.01 -7.89
CA SER A 38 -2.64 -0.34 -7.90
C SER A 38 -1.50 -1.37 -7.82
N LEU A 39 -0.47 -1.20 -8.66
CA LEU A 39 0.77 -1.95 -8.53
C LEU A 39 1.50 -1.52 -7.26
N VAL A 40 2.42 -2.35 -6.81
CA VAL A 40 3.28 -2.05 -5.66
C VAL A 40 4.73 -2.03 -6.10
N ILE A 41 5.49 -1.04 -5.63
CA ILE A 41 6.94 -1.02 -5.71
C ILE A 41 7.47 -1.74 -4.48
N HIS A 42 8.25 -2.80 -4.68
CA HIS A 42 8.84 -3.62 -3.64
C HIS A 42 10.15 -4.23 -4.12
N ASN A 43 10.88 -4.90 -3.23
CA ASN A 43 12.11 -5.62 -3.57
C ASN A 43 12.01 -7.06 -3.06
N ILE A 44 11.00 -7.79 -3.53
CA ILE A 44 10.83 -9.21 -3.23
C ILE A 44 11.61 -9.99 -4.27
N GLY A 45 12.65 -10.71 -3.85
CA GLY A 45 13.46 -11.55 -4.73
C GLY A 45 14.42 -10.77 -5.62
N ALA A 46 14.07 -10.60 -6.90
CA ALA A 46 14.99 -10.21 -7.99
C ALA A 46 15.23 -8.69 -8.11
N GLY A 47 15.45 -8.01 -7.00
CA GLY A 47 15.66 -6.56 -6.97
C GLY A 47 14.35 -5.75 -6.89
N THR A 48 14.46 -4.42 -6.96
CA THR A 48 13.31 -3.51 -6.92
C THR A 48 12.47 -3.64 -8.18
N ARG A 49 11.17 -3.89 -8.03
CA ARG A 49 10.20 -4.08 -9.13
C ARG A 49 8.90 -3.39 -8.79
N MET A 50 8.13 -3.07 -9.83
CA MET A 50 6.75 -2.60 -9.74
C MET A 50 5.84 -3.69 -10.30
N GLU A 51 5.10 -4.39 -9.43
CA GLU A 51 4.37 -5.61 -9.80
C GLU A 51 2.98 -5.67 -9.13
N ASP A 52 2.14 -6.58 -9.64
CA ASP A 52 0.79 -6.83 -9.13
C ASP A 52 0.84 -7.75 -7.89
N HIS A 53 1.44 -7.24 -6.81
CA HIS A 53 1.61 -7.98 -5.56
C HIS A 53 0.83 -7.38 -4.38
N LEU A 54 -0.01 -6.36 -4.60
CA LEU A 54 -0.76 -5.68 -3.52
C LEU A 54 -1.52 -6.66 -2.64
N PHE A 55 -2.16 -7.66 -3.26
CA PHE A 55 -2.94 -8.70 -2.58
C PHE A 55 -2.35 -10.12 -2.70
N ALA A 56 -1.11 -10.25 -3.15
CA ALA A 56 -0.47 -11.56 -3.27
C ALA A 56 -0.11 -12.19 -1.92
N TYR A 57 0.01 -11.35 -0.88
CA TYR A 57 0.20 -11.76 0.50
C TYR A 57 -0.79 -11.04 1.42
N PRO A 58 -1.16 -11.61 2.58
CA PRO A 58 -1.99 -10.92 3.55
C PRO A 58 -1.34 -9.60 3.99
N ILE A 59 -2.05 -8.50 3.79
CA ILE A 59 -1.63 -7.18 4.28
C ILE A 59 -1.76 -7.15 5.80
N THR A 60 -0.65 -6.86 6.47
CA THR A 60 -0.55 -6.76 7.93
C THR A 60 -0.61 -5.32 8.44
N GLY A 61 -0.46 -4.34 7.55
CA GLY A 61 -0.51 -2.92 7.85
C GLY A 61 -0.72 -2.07 6.60
N HIS A 62 -1.38 -0.92 6.77
CA HIS A 62 -1.64 0.06 5.72
C HIS A 62 -1.51 1.45 6.33
N TYR A 63 -0.61 2.26 5.79
CA TYR A 63 -0.18 3.52 6.34
C TYR A 63 -0.15 4.59 5.25
N LEU A 64 -0.63 5.79 5.58
CA LEU A 64 -0.55 6.97 4.72
C LEU A 64 0.65 7.83 5.14
N PHE A 65 1.45 8.32 4.17
CA PHE A 65 2.58 9.22 4.46
C PHE A 65 2.61 10.44 3.51
N PRO A 66 2.70 11.69 4.03
CA PRO A 66 2.58 12.04 5.44
C PRO A 66 1.20 11.63 5.97
N ALA A 67 1.13 11.26 7.25
CA ALA A 67 -0.13 10.88 7.87
C ALA A 67 -1.17 11.97 7.60
N ALA A 68 -2.41 11.59 7.29
CA ALA A 68 -3.48 12.54 7.05
C ALA A 68 -3.47 13.55 8.20
N THR A 69 -3.14 14.80 7.88
CA THR A 69 -3.21 15.86 8.88
C THR A 69 -4.69 15.99 9.20
N SER A 70 -5.10 15.50 10.37
CA SER A 70 -6.45 15.70 10.86
C SER A 70 -6.68 17.20 10.96
N SER A 71 -7.30 17.78 9.94
CA SER A 71 -7.81 19.14 10.03
C SER A 71 -8.87 19.10 11.13
N VAL A 72 -8.56 19.66 12.29
CA VAL A 72 -9.57 19.92 13.32
C VAL A 72 -10.59 20.87 12.68
N GLN A 73 -11.71 20.31 12.24
CA GLN A 73 -12.82 21.07 11.70
C GLN A 73 -13.60 21.65 12.87
N GLY A 74 -13.22 22.85 13.34
CA GLY A 74 -13.91 23.45 14.48
C GLY A 74 -13.30 24.71 15.09
N ALA A 75 -13.04 25.74 14.28
CA ALA A 75 -12.99 27.12 14.79
C ALA A 75 -13.92 27.96 13.90
N ARG A 76 -15.23 27.82 14.13
CA ARG A 76 -16.16 28.86 13.71
C ARG A 76 -15.90 30.07 14.61
N ARG A 77 -15.94 31.23 13.96
CA ARG A 77 -15.69 32.60 14.43
C ARG A 77 -16.24 32.90 15.82
#